data_AF-A0A4Y8TVH7-F1
#
_entry.id   AF-A0A4Y8TVH7-F1
#
_cell.length_a   1.000
_cell.length_b   1.000
_cell.length_c   1.000
_cell.angle_alpha   90.00
_cell.angle_beta   90.00
_cell.angle_gamma   90.00
#
_symmetry.space_group_name_H-M   'P 1'
#
loop_
_entity.id
_entity.type
_entity.pdbx_description
1 polymer ?
#
loop_
_entity_poly.entity_id
_entity_poly.type
_entity_poly.pdbx_seq_one_letter_code
_entity_poly.pdbx_strand_id
1 'polypeptide(L)' 'MRFVLEVNFDTENMQLKPLEELQKILRDWSTNVAMYPIVAGAQEDVYDSDNEQVGEWAILEV' A
#
# COMPACT_ATOMS: atom_id res chain seq x y z
N MET A 1 12.31 11.43 -9.00
CA MET A 1 11.53 10.85 -7.89
C MET A 1 10.77 9.66 -8.44
N ARG A 2 10.68 8.58 -7.67
CA ARG A 2 10.01 7.33 -8.08
C ARG A 2 8.99 6.93 -7.04
N PHE A 3 7.76 6.63 -7.45
CA PHE A 3 6.76 6.03 -6.58
C PHE A 3 6.91 4.50 -6.58
N VAL A 4 6.81 3.88 -5.41
CA VAL A 4 6.74 2.44 -5.22
C VAL A 4 5.60 2.14 -4.25
N LEU A 5 4.80 1.12 -4.56
CA LEU A 5 3.85 0.49 -3.66
C LEU A 5 4.24 -0.98 -3.57
N GLU A 6 4.72 -1.40 -2.41
CA GLU A 6 5.10 -2.78 -2.14
C GLU A 6 4.05 -3.44 -1.26
N VAL A 7 3.66 -4.67 -1.61
CA VAL A 7 2.61 -5.42 -0.94
C VAL A 7 3.02 -6.89 -0.87
N ASN A 8 3.15 -7.40 0.36
CA ASN A 8 3.44 -8.79 0.70
C ASN A 8 2.13 -9.56 0.88
N PHE A 9 2.11 -10.81 0.41
CA PHE A 9 0.91 -11.65 0.41
C PHE A 9 0.99 -12.75 1.47
N ASP A 10 1.65 -12.45 2.58
CA ASP A 10 2.06 -13.46 3.57
C ASP A 10 1.05 -13.61 4.72
N THR A 11 0.12 -12.66 4.89
CA THR A 11 -0.94 -12.74 5.91
C THR A 11 -2.01 -13.76 5.51
N GLU A 12 -2.74 -14.28 6.50
CA GLU A 12 -3.80 -15.27 6.26
C GLU A 12 -4.85 -14.73 5.28
N ASN A 13 -5.28 -13.48 5.47
CA ASN A 13 -6.30 -12.87 4.63
C ASN A 13 -5.79 -12.63 3.19
N MET A 14 -4.52 -12.22 3.03
CA MET A 14 -3.89 -12.10 1.71
C MET A 14 -3.79 -13.44 0.98
N GLN A 15 -3.54 -14.55 1.69
CA GLN A 15 -3.52 -15.90 1.11
C GLN A 15 -4.93 -16.37 0.72
N LEU A 16 -5.93 -16.07 1.55
CA LEU A 16 -7.32 -16.48 1.31
C LEU A 16 -7.98 -15.72 0.15
N LYS A 17 -7.71 -14.42 0.04
CA LYS A 17 -8.42 -13.50 -0.87
C LYS A 17 -7.48 -12.52 -1.59
N PRO A 18 -6.44 -13.00 -2.28
CA PRO A 18 -5.35 -12.15 -2.80
C PRO A 18 -5.83 -11.04 -3.74
N LEU A 19 -6.77 -11.35 -4.64
CA LEU A 19 -7.29 -10.37 -5.60
C LEU A 19 -8.14 -9.29 -4.91
N GLU A 20 -8.97 -9.68 -3.96
CA GLU A 20 -9.92 -8.80 -3.28
C GLU A 20 -9.16 -7.81 -2.38
N GLU A 21 -8.16 -8.29 -1.65
CA GLU A 21 -7.28 -7.47 -0.82
C GLU A 21 -6.45 -6.49 -1.67
N LEU A 22 -5.81 -6.96 -2.75
CA LEU A 22 -5.03 -6.08 -3.61
C LEU A 22 -5.91 -4.99 -4.25
N GLN A 23 -7.12 -5.35 -4.71
CA GLN A 23 -8.07 -4.36 -5.25
C GLN A 23 -8.47 -3.32 -4.20
N LYS A 24 -8.69 -3.75 -2.96
CA LYS A 24 -8.99 -2.84 -1.84
C LYS A 24 -7.82 -1.90 -1.56
N ILE A 25 -6.61 -2.41 -1.42
CA ILE A 25 -5.39 -1.62 -1.19
C ILE A 25 -5.22 -0.55 -2.28
N LEU A 26 -5.31 -0.95 -3.56
CA LEU A 26 -5.16 -0.02 -4.68
C LEU A 26 -6.24 1.05 -4.71
N ARG A 27 -7.50 0.66 -4.47
CA ARG A 27 -8.62 1.60 -4.41
C ARG A 27 -8.45 2.60 -3.26
N ASP A 28 -8.14 2.11 -2.07
CA ASP A 28 -8.03 2.93 -0.88
C ASP A 28 -6.85 3.91 -1.01
N TRP A 29 -5.69 3.45 -1.49
CA TRP A 29 -4.56 4.33 -1.80
C TRP A 29 -4.94 5.39 -2.85
N SER A 30 -5.55 4.99 -3.97
CA SER A 30 -5.91 5.93 -5.05
C SER A 30 -6.94 6.97 -4.62
N THR A 31 -7.81 6.63 -3.66
CA THR A 31 -8.80 7.54 -3.07
C THR A 31 -8.14 8.57 -2.16
N ASN A 32 -7.07 8.16 -1.45
CA ASN A 32 -6.39 9.00 -0.47
C ASN A 32 -5.17 9.76 -1.02
N VAL A 33 -4.76 9.51 -2.26
CA VAL A 33 -3.52 10.08 -2.85
C VAL A 33 -3.43 11.60 -2.76
N ALA A 34 -4.56 12.31 -2.79
CA ALA A 34 -4.60 13.77 -2.65
C ALA A 34 -4.25 14.28 -1.24
N MET A 35 -4.26 13.41 -0.23
CA MET A 35 -3.92 13.71 1.15
C MET A 35 -2.45 13.40 1.47
N TYR A 36 -1.77 12.60 0.64
CA TYR A 36 -0.39 12.21 0.87
C TYR A 36 0.60 13.27 0.35
N PRO A 37 1.70 13.52 1.08
CA PRO A 37 2.75 14.40 0.59
C PRO A 37 3.53 13.72 -0.54
N ILE A 38 3.41 14.24 -1.77
CA ILE A 38 4.18 13.74 -2.93
C ILE A 38 5.55 14.41 -2.98
N VAL A 39 6.38 14.12 -1.98
CA VAL A 39 7.76 14.63 -1.82
C VAL A 39 8.73 13.48 -1.58
N ALA A 40 10.00 13.66 -1.93
CA ALA A 40 11.01 12.63 -1.70
C ALA A 40 11.13 12.27 -0.21
N GLY A 41 11.20 10.98 0.09
CA GLY A 41 11.24 10.43 1.44
C GLY A 41 9.86 10.22 2.09
N ALA A 42 8.77 10.67 1.47
CA ALA A 42 7.43 10.36 1.96
C ALA A 42 7.13 8.86 1.83
N GLN A 43 6.57 8.28 2.88
CA GLN A 43 6.20 6.87 2.96
C GLN A 43 5.13 6.65 4.03
N GLU A 44 4.28 5.64 3.85
CA GLU A 44 3.40 5.10 4.90
C GLU A 44 3.16 3.60 4.70
N ASP A 45 2.79 2.93 5.79
CA ASP A 45 2.44 1.52 5.82
C ASP A 45 1.15 1.22 5.01
N VAL A 46 1.08 0.02 4.48
CA VAL A 46 -0.10 -0.57 3.85
C VAL A 46 -0.63 -1.67 4.75
N TYR A 47 -1.96 -1.72 4.90
CA TYR A 47 -2.64 -2.70 5.74
C TYR A 47 -3.66 -3.50 4.94
N ASP A 48 -3.85 -4.77 5.29
CA ASP A 48 -4.96 -5.58 4.77
C ASP A 48 -6.28 -5.28 5.51
N SER A 49 -7.36 -5.99 5.15
CA SER A 49 -8.67 -5.76 5.78
C SER A 49 -8.74 -6.11 7.27
N ASP A 50 -7.81 -6.93 7.77
CA ASP A 50 -7.73 -7.32 9.18
C ASP A 50 -6.79 -6.40 9.98
N ASN A 51 -6.32 -5.31 9.33
CA ASN A 51 -5.45 -4.31 9.89
C ASN A 51 -4.05 -4.87 10.25
N GLU A 52 -3.61 -5.91 9.53
CA GLU A 52 -2.24 -6.38 9.57
C GLU A 52 -1.39 -5.59 8.55
N GLN A 53 -0.17 -5.22 8.93
CA GLN A 53 0.74 -4.52 8.03
C GLN A 53 1.23 -5.49 6.96
N VAL A 54 1.00 -5.12 5.69
CA VAL A 54 1.33 -5.94 4.52
C VAL A 54 2.32 -5.28 3.58
N GLY A 55 2.81 -4.08 3.88
CA GLY A 55 3.81 -3.41 3.06
C GLY A 55 3.85 -1.91 3.32
N GLU A 56 4.26 -1.16 2.32
CA GLU A 56 4.40 0.29 2.37
C GLU A 56 4.30 0.90 0.96
N TRP A 57 3.96 2.19 0.91
CA TRP A 57 4.24 3.01 -0.26
C TRP A 57 5.33 4.03 0.05
N ALA A 58 6.13 4.41 -0.96
CA ALA A 58 7.20 5.39 -0.81
C ALA A 58 7.44 6.23 -2.07
N ILE A 59 7.87 7.48 -1.89
CA ILE A 59 8.43 8.34 -2.94
C ILE A 59 9.95 8.42 -2.73
N LEU A 60 10.70 7.73 -3.57
CA LEU A 60 12.15 7.63 -3.48
C LEU A 60 12.86 8.75 -4.25
N GLU A 61 14.02 9.17 -3.74
CA GLU A 61 15.03 9.87 -4.55
C GLU A 61 15.55 8.93 -5.65
N VAL A 62 15.95 9.48 -6.80
CA VAL A 62 16.48 8.68 -7.93
C VAL A 62 17.97 8.48 -7.73
#